data_AF-A0A154VE92-F1
#
_entry.id   AF-A0A154VE92-F1
#
_cell.length_a   1.000
_cell.length_b   1.000
_cell.length_c   1.000
_cell.angle_alpha   90.00
_cell.angle_beta   90.00
_cell.angle_gamma   90.00
#
_symmetry.space_group_name_H-M   'P 1'
#
loop_
_entity.id
_entity.type
_entity.pdbx_description
1 polymer ?
#
loop_
_entity_poly.entity_id
_entity_poly.type
_entity_poly.pdbx_seq_one_letter_code
_entity_poly.pdbx_strand_id
1 'polypeptide(L)'
;MEIYHYHPVTKEHIRTSPARENPKEPGKYLLPANATTVAVGSVPDGGVRVFDPSSGSWSSVEDNRGQTVYRKSDASKVIVDWLGAIGSDYTELVPSSSGEAWDGSQWVSPSPTQAIVETERNRRLAAASFDYDFGDGRGVHTIGTDEKDMAAWMMEVMPLAVAQLQLSDTTPIKIVTNTGPVEVTPLEWMDIVRTGVRVSQGRQAIWQSYFALIAMDPIPADYQDDQYWSPPPEPEGE
;
A
#
# COMPACT_ATOMS: atom_id res chain seq x y z
N MET A 1 -22.57 20.17 52.74
CA MET A 1 -21.73 20.83 51.71
C MET A 1 -21.19 19.76 50.78
N GLU A 2 -21.26 19.96 49.47
CA GLU A 2 -20.63 19.06 48.49
C GLU A 2 -19.19 19.47 48.22
N ILE A 3 -18.36 18.48 47.89
CA ILE A 3 -16.99 18.66 47.41
C ILE A 3 -16.79 17.84 46.13
N TYR A 4 -15.95 18.38 45.26
CA TYR A 4 -15.70 17.86 43.92
C TYR A 4 -14.24 17.44 43.86
N HIS A 5 -14.02 16.14 43.62
CA HIS A 5 -12.69 15.54 43.59
C HIS A 5 -12.15 15.58 42.17
N TYR A 6 -10.88 15.93 42.02
CA TYR A 6 -10.18 15.93 40.75
C TYR A 6 -8.91 15.07 40.78
N HIS A 7 -8.51 14.56 39.62
CA HIS A 7 -7.34 13.71 39.47
C HIS A 7 -6.06 14.48 39.76
N PRO A 8 -5.07 13.92 40.48
CA PRO A 8 -3.87 14.66 40.88
C PRO A 8 -2.99 15.11 39.70
N VAL A 9 -3.06 14.45 38.54
CA VAL A 9 -2.25 14.77 37.36
C VAL A 9 -3.06 15.55 36.32
N THR A 10 -4.03 14.89 35.68
CA THR A 10 -4.92 15.46 34.65
C THR A 10 -5.85 16.55 35.16
N LYS A 11 -6.06 16.65 36.49
CA LYS A 11 -7.03 17.54 37.14
C LYS A 11 -8.47 17.37 36.68
N GLU A 12 -8.78 16.27 35.99
CA GLU A 12 -10.14 15.98 35.56
C GLU A 12 -11.03 15.64 36.77
N HIS A 13 -12.30 16.01 36.70
CA HIS A 13 -13.28 15.61 37.70
C HIS A 13 -13.41 14.08 37.75
N ILE A 14 -13.32 13.52 38.95
CA ILE A 14 -13.45 12.07 39.17
C ILE A 14 -14.81 11.74 39.79
N ARG A 15 -15.20 12.50 40.81
CA ARG A 15 -16.43 12.23 41.59
C ARG A 15 -16.84 13.42 42.44
N THR A 16 -18.10 13.38 42.87
CA THR A 16 -18.67 14.32 43.84
C THR A 16 -19.02 13.56 45.12
N SER A 17 -18.80 14.16 46.29
CA SER A 17 -19.20 13.58 47.57
C SER A 17 -19.60 14.65 48.59
N PRO A 18 -20.40 14.32 49.62
CA PRO A 18 -20.56 15.23 50.75
C PRO A 18 -19.22 15.42 51.47
N ALA A 19 -18.96 16.63 51.94
CA ALA A 19 -17.81 16.94 52.78
C ALA A 19 -18.01 16.36 54.18
N ARG A 20 -16.94 15.80 54.76
CA ARG A 20 -16.96 15.32 56.14
C ARG A 20 -16.84 16.51 57.08
N GLU A 21 -17.75 16.62 58.04
CA GLU A 21 -17.64 17.61 59.12
C GLU A 21 -16.41 17.34 59.98
N ASN A 22 -15.76 18.40 60.44
CA ASN A 22 -14.60 18.33 61.32
C ASN A 22 -15.07 17.90 62.73
N PRO A 23 -14.64 16.72 63.23
CA PRO A 23 -15.09 16.23 64.53
C PRO A 23 -14.64 17.09 65.72
N LYS A 24 -13.67 18.00 65.51
CA LYS A 24 -13.17 18.91 66.55
C LYS A 24 -13.79 20.30 66.48
N GLU A 25 -14.37 20.68 65.34
CA GLU A 25 -14.90 22.02 65.08
C GLU A 25 -16.26 21.90 64.37
N PRO A 26 -17.36 21.71 65.12
CA PRO A 26 -18.70 21.63 64.55
C PRO A 26 -19.01 22.83 63.66
N GLY A 27 -19.61 22.57 62.50
CA GLY A 27 -19.89 23.55 61.45
C GLY A 27 -18.75 23.78 60.45
N LYS A 28 -17.53 23.27 60.69
CA LYS A 28 -16.43 23.27 59.71
C LYS A 28 -16.30 21.93 59.00
N TYR A 29 -15.86 21.96 57.76
CA TYR A 29 -15.76 20.76 56.92
C TYR A 29 -14.32 20.53 56.48
N LEU A 30 -13.92 19.26 56.41
CA LEU A 30 -12.60 18.85 55.93
C LEU A 30 -12.60 18.82 54.40
N LEU A 31 -11.59 19.44 53.80
CA LEU A 31 -11.35 19.40 52.36
C LEU A 31 -10.12 18.50 52.08
N PRO A 32 -10.31 17.32 51.47
CA PRO A 32 -9.21 16.47 51.07
C PRO A 32 -8.29 17.15 50.05
N ALA A 33 -7.05 16.66 49.92
CA ALA A 33 -6.19 17.05 48.82
C ALA A 33 -6.85 16.71 47.47
N ASN A 34 -6.68 17.58 46.48
CA ASN A 34 -7.30 17.48 45.16
C ASN A 34 -8.85 17.47 45.20
N ALA A 35 -9.43 18.26 46.09
CA ALA A 35 -10.86 18.54 46.11
C ALA A 35 -11.13 20.04 46.19
N THR A 36 -12.27 20.47 45.66
CA THR A 36 -12.74 21.86 45.70
C THR A 36 -14.21 21.93 46.12
N THR A 37 -14.62 23.06 46.68
CA THR A 37 -16.04 23.39 46.92
C THR A 37 -16.68 24.08 45.72
N VAL A 38 -15.90 24.43 44.70
CA VAL A 38 -16.38 25.02 43.45
C VAL A 38 -17.07 23.94 42.63
N ALA A 39 -18.35 24.15 42.32
CA ALA A 39 -19.14 23.20 41.54
C ALA A 39 -18.57 23.00 40.13
N VAL A 40 -18.49 21.73 39.71
CA VAL A 40 -17.92 21.31 38.42
C VAL A 40 -18.72 21.79 37.20
N GLY A 41 -20.02 22.09 37.39
CA GLY A 41 -20.95 22.40 36.30
C GLY A 41 -21.33 21.16 35.48
N SER A 42 -21.99 21.36 34.34
CA SER A 42 -22.28 20.27 33.41
C SER A 42 -21.02 19.83 32.67
N VAL A 43 -20.85 18.52 32.50
CA VAL A 43 -19.82 17.96 31.62
C VAL A 43 -20.33 18.07 30.17
N PRO A 44 -19.56 18.68 29.25
CA PRO A 44 -19.94 18.74 27.85
C PRO A 44 -19.88 17.35 27.21
N ASP A 45 -20.68 17.13 26.16
CA ASP A 45 -20.54 15.92 25.34
C ASP A 45 -19.16 15.92 24.66
N GLY A 46 -18.51 14.76 24.62
CA GLY A 46 -17.14 14.63 24.07
C GLY A 46 -16.04 15.35 24.86
N GLY A 47 -16.25 15.69 26.13
CA GLY A 47 -15.24 16.37 26.95
C GLY A 47 -15.29 16.06 28.43
N VAL A 48 -14.32 16.59 29.17
CA VAL A 48 -14.20 16.50 30.62
C VAL A 48 -14.06 17.87 31.25
N ARG A 49 -14.28 17.93 32.56
CA ARG A 49 -14.05 19.13 33.36
C ARG A 49 -12.71 19.03 34.06
N VAL A 50 -11.83 20.00 33.83
CA VAL A 50 -10.47 20.06 34.39
C VAL A 50 -10.39 21.24 35.36
N PHE A 51 -9.94 20.99 36.59
CA PHE A 51 -9.81 22.02 37.61
C PHE A 51 -8.43 22.67 37.56
N ASP A 52 -8.35 24.00 37.50
CA ASP A 52 -7.12 24.74 37.70
C ASP A 52 -7.04 25.26 39.16
N PRO A 53 -6.17 24.71 40.01
CA PRO A 53 -6.03 25.14 41.39
C PRO A 53 -5.51 26.58 41.54
N SER A 54 -4.86 27.13 40.51
CA SER A 54 -4.25 28.47 40.55
C SER A 54 -5.32 29.54 40.40
N SER A 55 -6.27 29.34 39.47
CA SER A 55 -7.42 30.21 39.27
C SER A 55 -8.64 29.82 40.11
N GLY A 56 -8.68 28.60 40.66
CA GLY A 56 -9.81 28.09 41.41
C GLY A 56 -11.05 27.84 40.54
N SER A 57 -10.85 27.47 39.28
CA SER A 57 -11.94 27.36 38.29
C SER A 57 -11.91 26.06 37.49
N TRP A 58 -13.07 25.68 36.96
CA TRP A 58 -13.22 24.52 36.07
C TRP A 58 -13.24 24.98 34.61
N SER A 59 -12.44 24.34 33.77
CA SER A 59 -12.49 24.48 32.31
C SER A 59 -13.06 23.23 31.65
N SER A 60 -13.66 23.39 30.48
CA SER A 60 -14.01 22.27 29.61
C SER A 60 -12.81 21.93 28.74
N VAL A 61 -12.45 20.65 28.68
CA VAL A 61 -11.37 20.14 27.84
C VAL A 61 -11.92 18.97 27.03
N GLU A 62 -11.60 18.95 25.75
CA GLU A 62 -12.00 17.87 24.83
C GLU A 62 -11.42 16.53 25.29
N ASP A 63 -12.18 15.45 25.10
CA ASP A 63 -11.77 14.10 25.46
C ASP A 63 -11.87 13.18 24.26
N ASN A 64 -10.77 13.14 23.49
CA ASN A 64 -10.62 12.26 22.33
C ASN A 64 -9.95 10.92 22.68
N ARG A 65 -9.82 10.60 23.98
CA ARG A 65 -9.09 9.39 24.40
C ARG A 65 -9.73 8.14 23.82
N GLY A 66 -8.88 7.20 23.39
CA GLY A 66 -9.29 5.98 22.70
C GLY A 66 -9.49 6.12 21.20
N GLN A 67 -9.57 7.35 20.67
CA GLN A 67 -9.57 7.57 19.22
C GLN A 67 -8.23 7.13 18.60
N THR A 68 -8.29 6.55 17.41
CA THR A 68 -7.10 6.23 16.62
C THR A 68 -6.82 7.39 15.65
N VAL A 69 -5.58 7.88 15.68
CA VAL A 69 -5.05 8.85 14.71
C VAL A 69 -3.71 8.37 14.16
N TYR A 70 -3.24 9.04 13.11
CA TYR A 70 -1.98 8.75 12.45
C TYR A 70 -1.09 9.99 12.44
N ARG A 71 0.18 9.80 12.80
CA ARG A 71 1.15 10.90 12.82
C ARG A 71 1.62 11.21 11.40
N LYS A 72 1.45 12.45 10.94
CA LYS A 72 1.77 12.92 9.58
C LYS A 72 3.24 12.75 9.19
N SER A 73 4.16 12.70 10.17
CA SER A 73 5.60 12.59 9.91
C SER A 73 6.06 11.20 9.47
N ASP A 74 5.36 10.15 9.87
CA ASP A 74 5.83 8.76 9.71
C ASP A 74 4.72 7.72 9.51
N ALA A 75 3.46 8.18 9.38
CA ALA A 75 2.27 7.34 9.26
C ALA A 75 2.03 6.38 10.45
N SER A 76 2.70 6.61 11.59
CA SER A 76 2.53 5.75 12.76
C SER A 76 1.14 5.90 13.37
N LYS A 77 0.52 4.76 13.68
CA LYS A 77 -0.76 4.70 14.40
C LYS A 77 -0.55 5.10 15.86
N VAL A 78 -1.37 6.03 16.34
CA VAL A 78 -1.39 6.52 17.72
C VAL A 78 -2.80 6.39 18.26
N ILE A 79 -2.93 5.83 19.46
CA ILE A 79 -4.18 5.87 20.22
C ILE A 79 -4.09 7.08 21.14
N VAL A 80 -5.05 7.99 21.04
CA VAL A 80 -5.08 9.19 21.88
C VAL A 80 -5.23 8.76 23.35
N ASP A 81 -4.30 9.17 24.19
CA ASP A 81 -4.31 8.91 25.64
C ASP A 81 -4.21 10.21 26.48
N TRP A 82 -4.29 11.37 25.83
CA TRP A 82 -4.24 12.70 26.44
C TRP A 82 -5.58 13.44 26.36
N LEU A 83 -5.71 14.46 27.21
CA LEU A 83 -6.84 15.40 27.18
C LEU A 83 -6.53 16.59 26.26
N GLY A 84 -7.56 17.09 25.60
CA GLY A 84 -7.52 18.25 24.72
C GLY A 84 -7.61 17.88 23.24
N ALA A 85 -7.52 18.93 22.42
CA ALA A 85 -7.59 18.79 20.97
C ALA A 85 -6.44 17.94 20.43
N ILE A 86 -6.72 17.17 19.38
CA ILE A 86 -5.72 16.45 18.63
C ILE A 86 -4.87 17.49 17.87
N GLY A 87 -3.56 17.44 18.07
CA GLY A 87 -2.63 18.40 17.45
C GLY A 87 -2.61 18.30 15.92
N SER A 88 -2.16 19.37 15.27
CA SER A 88 -2.07 19.46 13.80
C SER A 88 -1.11 18.43 13.18
N ASP A 89 -0.26 17.80 13.98
CA ASP A 89 0.70 16.77 13.56
C ASP A 89 0.02 15.42 13.27
N TYR A 90 -1.28 15.31 13.56
CA TYR A 90 -2.06 14.09 13.38
C TYR A 90 -3.16 14.26 12.33
N THR A 91 -3.61 13.12 11.80
CA THR A 91 -4.75 12.99 10.89
C THR A 91 -5.55 11.74 11.24
N GLU A 92 -6.85 11.76 10.95
CA GLU A 92 -7.71 10.57 11.05
C GLU A 92 -7.67 9.73 9.76
N LEU A 93 -7.11 10.27 8.67
CA LEU A 93 -6.95 9.53 7.43
C LEU A 93 -6.00 8.35 7.65
N VAL A 94 -6.45 7.17 7.21
CA VAL A 94 -5.69 5.92 7.33
C VAL A 94 -4.70 5.83 6.16
N PRO A 95 -3.39 5.64 6.40
CA PRO A 95 -2.44 5.34 5.35
C PRO A 95 -2.77 3.96 4.75
N SER A 96 -2.73 3.85 3.43
CA SER A 96 -3.05 2.60 2.72
C SER A 96 -1.89 1.61 2.73
N SER A 97 -0.66 2.11 2.90
CA SER A 97 0.55 1.29 2.94
C SER A 97 1.61 1.86 3.89
N SER A 98 2.57 1.03 4.27
CA SER A 98 3.74 1.49 5.02
C SER A 98 4.65 2.32 4.11
N GLY A 99 5.01 3.53 4.53
CA GLY A 99 5.93 4.41 3.79
C GLY A 99 5.26 5.53 3.00
N GLU A 100 3.93 5.68 3.08
CA GLU A 100 3.25 6.85 2.56
C GLU A 100 3.69 8.11 3.31
N ALA A 101 3.88 9.20 2.57
CA ALA A 101 4.21 10.51 3.10
C ALA A 101 2.96 11.40 3.11
N TRP A 102 2.85 12.29 4.09
CA TRP A 102 1.77 13.28 4.12
C TRP A 102 2.09 14.48 3.22
N ASP A 103 1.24 14.78 2.24
CA ASP A 103 1.46 15.89 1.29
C ASP A 103 0.91 17.25 1.77
N GLY A 104 0.26 17.27 2.94
CA GLY A 104 -0.47 18.43 3.46
C GLY A 104 -1.98 18.18 3.57
N SER A 105 -2.51 17.25 2.77
CA SER A 105 -3.95 16.97 2.65
C SER A 105 -4.31 15.48 2.68
N GLN A 106 -3.43 14.61 2.16
CA GLN A 106 -3.66 13.18 2.02
C GLN A 106 -2.34 12.41 2.13
N TRP A 107 -2.47 11.08 2.24
CA TRP A 107 -1.33 10.17 2.15
C TRP A 107 -0.96 9.95 0.70
N VAL A 108 0.33 10.08 0.39
CA VAL A 108 0.89 9.85 -0.94
C VAL A 108 1.88 8.71 -0.85
N SER A 109 1.63 7.66 -1.64
CA SER A 109 2.54 6.54 -1.78
C SER A 109 3.89 7.00 -2.32
N PRO A 110 5.00 6.42 -1.83
CA PRO A 110 6.32 6.78 -2.32
C PRO A 110 6.44 6.41 -3.79
N SER A 111 7.16 7.23 -4.55
CA SER A 111 7.49 6.92 -5.93
C SER A 111 8.28 5.60 -6.01
N PRO A 112 7.89 4.67 -6.88
CA PRO A 112 8.57 3.39 -7.00
C PRO A 112 9.99 3.60 -7.54
N THR A 113 10.88 2.68 -7.19
CA THR A 113 12.20 2.62 -7.82
C THR A 113 12.10 1.96 -9.19
N GLN A 114 13.09 2.18 -10.05
CA GLN A 114 13.19 1.48 -11.33
C GLN A 114 13.08 -0.05 -11.17
N ALA A 115 13.70 -0.64 -10.14
CA ALA A 115 13.65 -2.09 -9.88
C ALA A 115 12.22 -2.58 -9.58
N ILE A 116 11.39 -1.76 -8.92
CA ILE A 116 9.97 -2.06 -8.69
C ILE A 116 9.20 -2.04 -10.01
N VAL A 117 9.49 -1.09 -10.90
CA VAL A 117 8.89 -1.03 -12.25
C VAL A 117 9.36 -2.20 -13.13
N GLU A 118 10.62 -2.60 -13.03
CA GLU A 118 11.17 -3.78 -13.74
C GLU A 118 10.46 -5.08 -13.33
N THR A 119 10.10 -5.21 -12.06
CA THR A 119 9.32 -6.35 -11.55
C THR A 119 7.95 -6.41 -12.23
N GLU A 120 7.27 -5.28 -12.39
CA GLU A 120 5.97 -5.22 -13.06
C GLU A 120 6.08 -5.47 -14.56
N ARG A 121 7.10 -4.89 -15.23
CA ARG A 121 7.42 -5.21 -16.62
C ARG A 121 7.60 -6.73 -16.80
N ASN A 122 8.38 -7.36 -15.94
CA ASN A 122 8.66 -8.80 -16.01
C ASN A 122 7.39 -9.63 -15.77
N ARG A 123 6.53 -9.23 -14.82
CA ARG A 123 5.21 -9.84 -14.61
C ARG A 123 4.35 -9.78 -15.88
N ARG A 124 4.31 -8.63 -16.55
CA ARG A 124 3.56 -8.43 -17.81
C ARG A 124 4.15 -9.23 -18.97
N LEU A 125 5.48 -9.32 -19.07
CA LEU A 125 6.16 -10.15 -20.08
C LEU A 125 5.92 -11.65 -19.86
N ALA A 126 5.84 -12.11 -18.61
CA ALA A 126 5.50 -13.50 -18.29
C ALA A 126 4.04 -13.83 -18.65
N ALA A 127 3.11 -12.88 -18.44
CA ALA A 127 1.71 -13.01 -18.82
C ALA A 127 1.48 -13.02 -20.35
N ALA A 128 2.49 -12.66 -21.15
CA ALA A 128 2.44 -12.69 -22.61
C ALA A 128 2.72 -14.08 -23.22
N SER A 129 2.61 -15.15 -22.42
CA SER A 129 2.62 -16.53 -22.92
C SER A 129 1.51 -16.75 -23.93
N PHE A 130 1.70 -17.68 -24.85
CA PHE A 130 0.71 -17.97 -25.89
C PHE A 130 0.53 -19.46 -26.10
N ASP A 131 -0.67 -19.84 -26.53
CA ASP A 131 -0.97 -21.22 -26.87
C ASP A 131 -0.59 -21.52 -28.32
N TYR A 132 0.02 -22.69 -28.52
CA TYR A 132 0.38 -23.22 -29.82
C TYR A 132 -0.25 -24.61 -29.97
N ASP A 133 -1.11 -24.77 -30.98
CA ASP A 133 -1.71 -26.05 -31.33
C ASP A 133 -0.84 -26.78 -32.35
N PHE A 134 -0.32 -27.95 -31.98
CA PHE A 134 0.46 -28.79 -32.90
C PHE A 134 -0.38 -29.44 -34.00
N GLY A 135 -1.72 -29.46 -33.86
CA GLY A 135 -2.62 -30.05 -34.84
C GLY A 135 -2.57 -31.59 -34.91
N ASP A 136 -1.93 -32.22 -33.93
CA ASP A 136 -1.78 -33.68 -33.83
C ASP A 136 -1.94 -34.19 -32.39
N GLY A 137 -1.49 -35.42 -32.12
CA GLY A 137 -1.62 -36.06 -30.80
C GLY A 137 -0.90 -35.35 -29.65
N ARG A 138 -0.04 -34.36 -29.91
CA ARG A 138 0.59 -33.52 -28.88
C ARG A 138 -0.39 -32.48 -28.30
N GLY A 139 -1.40 -32.08 -29.07
CA GLY A 139 -2.41 -31.11 -28.65
C GLY A 139 -1.86 -29.68 -28.52
N VAL A 140 -2.48 -28.91 -27.64
CA VAL A 140 -2.16 -27.49 -27.41
C VAL A 140 -1.15 -27.34 -26.28
N HIS A 141 -0.10 -26.56 -26.53
CA HIS A 141 0.91 -26.23 -25.54
C HIS A 141 0.99 -24.73 -25.28
N THR A 142 1.12 -24.34 -24.01
CA THR A 142 1.36 -22.94 -23.63
C THR A 142 2.86 -22.65 -23.65
N ILE A 143 3.28 -21.77 -24.55
CA ILE A 143 4.67 -21.36 -24.73
C ILE A 143 4.97 -20.23 -23.75
N GLY A 144 5.89 -20.50 -22.81
CA GLY A 144 6.35 -19.55 -21.82
C GLY A 144 7.22 -18.45 -22.43
N THR A 145 7.05 -17.22 -21.94
CA THR A 145 7.73 -16.03 -22.45
C THR A 145 8.33 -15.16 -21.36
N ASP A 146 8.58 -15.74 -20.19
CA ASP A 146 9.34 -15.07 -19.14
C ASP A 146 10.81 -14.88 -19.57
N GLU A 147 11.60 -14.19 -18.76
CA GLU A 147 12.99 -13.89 -19.08
C GLU A 147 13.85 -15.16 -19.24
N LYS A 148 13.63 -16.16 -18.38
CA LYS A 148 14.36 -17.43 -18.41
C LYS A 148 13.99 -18.24 -19.65
N ASP A 149 12.70 -18.32 -19.96
CA ASP A 149 12.19 -18.97 -21.15
C ASP A 149 12.82 -18.34 -22.39
N MET A 150 12.71 -17.02 -22.54
CA MET A 150 13.26 -16.29 -23.69
C MET A 150 14.77 -16.48 -23.83
N ALA A 151 15.51 -16.49 -22.72
CA ALA A 151 16.94 -16.79 -22.74
C ALA A 151 17.20 -18.20 -23.26
N ALA A 152 16.51 -19.23 -22.76
CA ALA A 152 16.66 -20.60 -23.23
C ALA A 152 16.28 -20.76 -24.71
N TRP A 153 15.15 -20.16 -25.13
CA TRP A 153 14.69 -20.19 -26.52
C TRP A 153 15.70 -19.56 -27.47
N MET A 154 16.26 -18.40 -27.12
CA MET A 154 17.15 -17.64 -27.99
C MET A 154 18.61 -18.12 -27.96
N MET A 155 19.08 -18.63 -26.83
CA MET A 155 20.48 -19.07 -26.68
C MET A 155 20.70 -20.52 -27.11
N GLU A 156 19.68 -21.39 -26.97
CA GLU A 156 19.84 -22.83 -27.22
C GLU A 156 19.01 -23.31 -28.41
N VAL A 157 17.68 -23.11 -28.37
CA VAL A 157 16.75 -23.74 -29.33
C VAL A 157 16.83 -23.08 -30.71
N MET A 158 16.84 -21.73 -30.76
CA MET A 158 16.92 -20.98 -32.01
C MET A 158 18.20 -21.26 -32.82
N PRO A 159 19.42 -21.15 -32.26
CA PRO A 159 20.64 -21.44 -33.01
C PRO A 159 20.68 -22.88 -33.51
N LEU A 160 20.23 -23.84 -32.71
CA LEU A 160 20.17 -25.26 -33.07
C LEU A 160 19.23 -25.49 -34.26
N ALA A 161 18.00 -24.97 -34.20
CA ALA A 161 17.03 -25.14 -35.28
C ALA A 161 17.51 -24.49 -36.59
N VAL A 162 18.10 -23.29 -36.52
CA VAL A 162 18.65 -22.62 -37.72
C VAL A 162 19.77 -23.44 -38.35
N ALA A 163 20.68 -23.97 -37.54
CA ALA A 163 21.77 -24.83 -38.02
C ALA A 163 21.22 -26.11 -38.70
N GLN A 164 20.23 -26.76 -38.09
CA GLN A 164 19.60 -27.95 -38.65
C GLN A 164 18.89 -27.66 -39.97
N LEU A 165 18.15 -26.54 -40.07
CA LEU A 165 17.52 -26.12 -41.32
C LEU A 165 18.53 -25.88 -42.46
N GLN A 166 19.66 -25.24 -42.16
CA GLN A 166 20.72 -25.00 -43.16
C GLN A 166 21.34 -26.31 -43.69
N LEU A 167 21.37 -27.34 -42.85
CA LEU A 167 21.89 -28.66 -43.20
C LEU A 167 20.80 -29.62 -43.74
N SER A 168 19.55 -29.16 -43.86
CA SER A 168 18.38 -30.01 -44.13
C SER A 168 18.24 -31.19 -43.15
N ASP A 169 18.72 -31.01 -41.91
CA ASP A 169 18.54 -31.93 -40.80
C ASP A 169 17.15 -31.75 -40.19
N THR A 170 16.46 -32.87 -39.96
CA THR A 170 15.09 -32.91 -39.41
C THR A 170 15.04 -33.54 -38.01
N THR A 171 16.20 -33.77 -37.39
CA THR A 171 16.31 -34.33 -36.05
C THR A 171 15.47 -33.50 -35.05
N PRO A 172 14.52 -34.12 -34.32
CA PRO A 172 13.68 -33.40 -33.38
C PRO A 172 14.47 -32.75 -32.23
N ILE A 173 14.06 -31.55 -31.84
CA ILE A 173 14.58 -30.78 -30.72
C ILE A 173 13.63 -30.95 -29.53
N LYS A 174 14.17 -31.35 -28.38
CA LYS A 174 13.41 -31.40 -27.11
C LYS A 174 13.34 -30.02 -26.50
N ILE A 175 12.13 -29.55 -26.28
CA ILE A 175 11.85 -28.27 -25.63
C ILE A 175 10.95 -28.48 -24.40
N VAL A 176 10.90 -27.48 -23.53
CA VAL A 176 9.99 -27.47 -22.37
C VAL A 176 9.06 -26.28 -22.52
N THR A 177 7.76 -26.55 -22.42
CA THR A 177 6.68 -25.54 -22.45
C THR A 177 6.04 -25.47 -21.06
N ASN A 178 5.15 -24.50 -20.82
CA ASN A 178 4.43 -24.38 -19.55
C ASN A 178 3.47 -25.56 -19.32
N THR A 179 3.10 -26.28 -20.38
CA THR A 179 2.27 -27.50 -20.32
C THR A 179 3.09 -28.79 -20.32
N GLY A 180 4.42 -28.71 -20.36
CA GLY A 180 5.33 -29.85 -20.28
C GLY A 180 6.33 -29.96 -21.43
N PRO A 181 7.19 -31.00 -21.40
CA PRO A 181 8.17 -31.24 -22.47
C PRO A 181 7.51 -31.74 -23.76
N VAL A 182 8.06 -31.33 -24.90
CA VAL A 182 7.61 -31.77 -26.23
C VAL A 182 8.79 -31.80 -27.20
N GLU A 183 8.71 -32.65 -28.21
CA GLU A 183 9.67 -32.66 -29.33
C GLU A 183 9.10 -31.87 -30.50
N VAL A 184 9.93 -31.01 -31.09
CA VAL A 184 9.58 -30.19 -32.25
C VAL A 184 10.59 -30.37 -33.36
N THR A 185 10.14 -30.34 -34.61
CA THR A 185 11.06 -30.21 -35.75
C THR A 185 11.64 -28.80 -35.83
N PRO A 186 12.75 -28.60 -36.55
CA PRO A 186 13.29 -27.25 -36.77
C PRO A 186 12.30 -26.30 -37.46
N LEU A 187 11.45 -26.82 -38.35
CA LEU A 187 10.40 -26.04 -39.02
C LEU A 187 9.25 -25.68 -38.08
N GLU A 188 8.80 -26.62 -37.23
CA GLU A 188 7.80 -26.35 -36.19
C GLU A 188 8.31 -25.28 -35.22
N TRP A 189 9.58 -25.34 -34.84
CA TRP A 189 10.18 -24.31 -34.00
C TRP A 189 10.12 -22.92 -34.65
N MET A 190 10.41 -22.80 -35.95
CA MET A 190 10.26 -21.53 -36.67
C MET A 190 8.80 -21.03 -36.70
N ASP A 191 7.82 -21.94 -36.78
CA ASP A 191 6.41 -21.55 -36.77
C ASP A 191 5.91 -21.16 -35.36
N ILE A 192 6.38 -21.84 -34.31
CA ILE A 192 6.18 -21.42 -32.91
C ILE A 192 6.72 -20.01 -32.71
N VAL A 193 7.95 -19.72 -33.15
CA VAL A 193 8.55 -18.39 -33.06
C VAL A 193 7.75 -17.37 -33.86
N ARG A 194 7.31 -17.70 -35.08
CA ARG A 194 6.45 -16.81 -35.89
C ARG A 194 5.12 -16.51 -35.21
N THR A 195 4.50 -17.51 -34.59
CA THR A 195 3.26 -17.35 -33.82
C THR A 195 3.52 -16.48 -32.59
N GLY A 196 4.63 -16.73 -31.89
CA GLY A 196 5.10 -15.88 -30.81
C GLY A 196 5.35 -14.44 -31.25
N VAL A 197 5.90 -14.19 -32.45
CA VAL A 197 6.12 -12.84 -32.99
C VAL A 197 4.79 -12.11 -33.25
N ARG A 198 3.76 -12.82 -33.72
CA ARG A 198 2.42 -12.23 -33.88
C ARG A 198 1.81 -11.82 -32.54
N VAL A 199 2.02 -12.63 -31.50
CA VAL A 199 1.57 -12.31 -30.13
C VAL A 199 2.51 -11.29 -29.45
N SER A 200 3.79 -11.21 -29.85
CA SER A 200 4.82 -10.35 -29.26
C SER A 200 4.76 -8.89 -29.69
N GLN A 201 3.87 -8.50 -30.61
CA GLN A 201 3.57 -7.08 -30.83
C GLN A 201 3.23 -6.39 -29.49
N GLY A 202 2.56 -7.10 -28.59
CA GLY A 202 2.33 -6.63 -27.21
C GLY A 202 3.60 -6.53 -26.36
N ARG A 203 4.63 -7.36 -26.59
CA ARG A 203 5.89 -7.33 -25.82
C ARG A 203 6.71 -6.08 -26.12
N GLN A 204 6.77 -5.64 -27.38
CA GLN A 204 7.45 -4.39 -27.72
C GLN A 204 6.75 -3.18 -27.10
N ALA A 205 5.41 -3.19 -27.03
CA ALA A 205 4.63 -2.17 -26.34
C ALA A 205 4.95 -2.15 -24.83
N ILE A 206 5.05 -3.31 -24.17
CA ILE A 206 5.48 -3.38 -22.75
C ILE A 206 6.85 -2.74 -22.53
N TRP A 207 7.82 -2.97 -23.43
CA TRP A 207 9.13 -2.32 -23.34
C TRP A 207 9.08 -0.81 -23.56
N GLN A 208 8.28 -0.34 -24.52
CA GLN A 208 8.09 1.09 -24.76
C GLN A 208 7.45 1.78 -23.54
N SER A 209 6.39 1.20 -22.99
CA SER A 209 5.75 1.65 -21.75
C SER A 209 6.72 1.68 -20.58
N TYR A 210 7.53 0.63 -20.43
CA TYR A 210 8.57 0.59 -19.40
C TYR A 210 9.55 1.76 -19.53
N PHE A 211 10.10 2.01 -20.71
CA PHE A 211 11.03 3.12 -20.92
C PHE A 211 10.38 4.49 -20.70
N ALA A 212 9.10 4.66 -21.08
CA ALA A 212 8.35 5.87 -20.81
C ALA A 212 8.14 6.08 -19.30
N LEU A 213 7.75 5.04 -18.56
CA LEU A 213 7.55 5.08 -17.11
C LEU A 213 8.80 5.45 -16.34
N ILE A 214 9.94 4.80 -16.62
CA ILE A 214 11.19 5.08 -15.90
C ILE A 214 11.81 6.44 -16.26
N ALA A 215 11.34 7.08 -17.33
CA ALA A 215 11.75 8.43 -17.71
C ALA A 215 10.92 9.52 -17.00
N MET A 216 9.83 9.16 -16.31
CA MET A 216 9.03 10.11 -15.51
C MET A 216 9.77 10.48 -14.22
N ASP A 217 9.69 11.75 -13.82
CA ASP A 217 10.28 12.24 -12.57
C ASP A 217 9.25 13.06 -11.76
N PRO A 218 8.74 12.53 -10.63
CA PRO A 218 8.97 11.17 -10.15
C PRO A 218 8.21 10.11 -10.98
N ILE A 219 8.62 8.83 -10.86
CA ILE A 219 7.79 7.73 -11.37
C ILE A 219 6.43 7.75 -10.63
N PRO A 220 5.29 7.61 -11.33
CA PRO A 220 3.98 7.61 -10.71
C PRO A 220 3.84 6.49 -9.66
N ALA A 221 3.22 6.80 -8.52
CA ALA A 221 3.02 5.82 -7.46
C ALA A 221 2.08 4.67 -7.88
N ASP A 222 1.16 4.96 -8.79
CA ASP A 222 0.20 4.06 -9.43
C ASP A 222 0.74 3.44 -10.73
N TYR A 223 2.07 3.31 -10.87
CA TYR A 223 2.75 2.76 -12.06
C TYR A 223 2.22 1.40 -12.57
N GLN A 224 1.49 0.65 -11.75
CA GLN A 224 0.89 -0.63 -12.13
C GLN A 224 -0.41 -0.46 -12.95
N ASP A 225 -1.01 0.72 -12.95
CA ASP A 225 -2.24 1.01 -13.68
C ASP A 225 -2.03 0.83 -15.19
N ASP A 226 -2.98 0.15 -15.85
CA ASP A 226 -2.92 -0.18 -17.27
C ASP A 226 -2.85 1.05 -18.19
N GLN A 227 -3.22 2.24 -17.70
CA GLN A 227 -3.02 3.50 -18.42
C GLN A 227 -1.56 3.72 -18.83
N TYR A 228 -0.60 3.23 -18.03
CA TYR A 228 0.82 3.35 -18.29
C TYR A 228 1.39 2.26 -19.20
N TRP A 229 0.63 1.18 -19.42
CA TRP A 229 1.07 -0.04 -20.11
C TRP A 229 0.35 -0.28 -21.44
N SER A 230 -0.41 0.71 -21.90
CA SER A 230 -1.11 0.68 -23.19
C SER A 230 -0.33 1.48 -24.23
N PRO A 231 -0.19 1.00 -25.49
CA PRO A 231 0.37 1.81 -26.56
C PRO A 231 -0.53 3.04 -26.78
N PRO A 232 0.03 4.21 -27.10
CA PRO A 232 -0.78 5.37 -27.48
C PRO A 232 -1.66 5.00 -28.69
N PRO A 233 -2.91 5.54 -28.76
CA PRO A 233 -3.78 5.26 -29.90
C PRO A 233 -3.06 5.58 -31.20
N GLU A 234 -3.22 4.73 -32.22
CA GLU A 234 -2.66 5.01 -33.54
C GLU A 234 -3.12 6.41 -34.00
N PRO A 235 -2.22 7.23 -34.57
CA PRO A 235 -2.63 8.52 -35.11
C PRO A 235 -3.76 8.28 -36.12
N GLU A 236 -4.90 8.95 -35.91
CA GLU A 236 -6.01 8.90 -36.86
C GLU A 236 -5.47 9.25 -38.25
N GLY A 237 -5.57 8.30 -39.18
CA GLY A 237 -4.91 8.40 -40.48
C GLY A 237 -5.25 9.70 -41.21
N GLU A 238 -4.21 10.40 -41.66
CA GLU A 238 -4.28 11.48 -42.65
C GLU A 238 -4.50 10.93 -44.08
#